data_AF-A0A357R6H3-F1
#
_entry.id   AF-A0A357R6H3-F1
#
_cell.length_a   1.000
_cell.length_b   1.000
_cell.length_c   1.000
_cell.angle_alpha   90.00
_cell.angle_beta   90.00
_cell.angle_gamma   90.00
#
_symmetry.space_group_name_H-M   'P 1'
#
loop_
_entity.id
_entity.type
_entity.pdbx_description
1 polymer ?
#
loop_
_entity_poly.entity_id
_entity_poly.type
_entity_poly.pdbx_seq_one_letter_code
_entity_poly.pdbx_strand_id
1 'polypeptide(L)'
;EKEMYTFQDRGERSLTLRPEGTAGVVRAFVEHKLYNGPLPAKYFYFGPMFRYEKPQAGRYRQLWQFGVELLGADGPLADVEVIALGWQYYRELGVEATLVLNSIGCRQCREEYKKALVAYLRGREICKLCSGRLERNPLRVLDCKEDSCQRELEGAPRISQYLCPACQEHFEGVKAGLAGLAIPYELDDRLVRGLDY
;
A
#
# COMPACT_ATOMS: atom_id res chain seq x y z
N GLU A 1 6.79 8.06 -10.68
CA GLU A 1 8.12 8.64 -10.42
C GLU A 1 8.22 10.16 -10.67
N LYS A 2 7.12 10.89 -10.91
CA LYS A 2 7.18 12.34 -11.19
C LYS A 2 6.23 13.19 -10.33
N GLU A 3 5.90 12.73 -9.13
CA GLU A 3 4.81 13.28 -8.32
C GLU A 3 5.29 13.96 -7.02
N MET A 4 6.58 14.33 -6.94
CA MET A 4 7.16 14.97 -5.75
C MET A 4 7.57 16.42 -6.04
N TYR A 5 7.41 17.29 -5.04
CA TYR A 5 7.91 18.65 -5.06
C TYR A 5 9.33 18.69 -4.48
N THR A 6 10.32 18.56 -5.37
CA THR A 6 11.75 18.57 -5.01
C THR A 6 12.40 19.88 -5.43
N PHE A 7 13.20 20.49 -4.55
CA PHE A 7 13.89 21.76 -4.78
C PHE A 7 15.21 21.79 -3.99
N GLN A 8 16.11 22.71 -4.36
CA GLN A 8 17.33 22.96 -3.60
C GLN A 8 17.10 24.06 -2.56
N ASP A 9 17.65 23.88 -1.37
CA ASP A 9 17.72 24.96 -0.38
C ASP A 9 18.89 25.91 -0.66
N ARG A 10 19.08 26.92 0.20
CA ARG A 10 20.17 27.90 0.06
C ARG A 10 21.58 27.30 0.23
N GLY A 11 21.68 26.09 0.76
CA GLY A 11 22.93 25.32 0.86
C GLY A 11 23.03 24.22 -0.19
N GLU A 12 22.26 24.32 -1.28
CA GLU A 12 22.24 23.37 -2.41
C GLU A 12 21.82 21.95 -2.03
N ARG A 13 21.18 21.75 -0.87
CA ARG A 13 20.67 20.44 -0.46
C ARG A 13 19.36 20.16 -1.17
N SER A 14 19.23 18.97 -1.75
CA SER A 14 17.97 18.50 -2.33
C SER A 14 16.95 18.20 -1.24
N LEU A 15 15.91 19.03 -1.14
CA LEU A 15 14.78 18.86 -0.24
C LEU A 15 13.54 18.48 -1.03
N THR A 16 12.66 17.71 -0.40
CA THR A 16 11.37 17.32 -0.98
C THR A 16 10.26 17.58 0.03
N LEU A 17 9.20 18.27 -0.39
CA LEU A 17 7.99 18.37 0.42
C LEU A 17 7.39 16.98 0.59
N ARG A 18 7.05 16.60 1.82
CA ARG A 18 6.57 15.24 2.12
C ARG A 18 5.34 14.87 1.27
N PRO A 19 5.39 13.77 0.50
CA PRO A 19 4.22 13.29 -0.26
C PRO A 19 3.32 12.35 0.56
N GLU A 20 3.82 11.88 1.70
CA GLU A 20 3.20 10.91 2.60
C GLU A 20 3.84 11.00 4.01
N GLY A 21 3.33 10.24 4.99
CA GLY A 21 3.74 10.37 6.40
C GLY A 21 4.62 9.24 6.94
N THR A 22 4.50 8.03 6.41
CA THR A 22 5.14 6.80 6.89
C THR A 22 6.67 6.92 6.86
N ALA A 23 7.29 7.30 5.75
CA ALA A 23 8.75 7.42 5.70
C ALA A 23 9.28 8.48 6.67
N GLY A 24 8.52 9.56 6.89
CA GLY A 24 8.84 10.61 7.86
C GLY A 24 8.84 10.11 9.30
N VAL A 25 7.85 9.27 9.65
CA VAL A 25 7.74 8.61 10.97
C VAL A 25 8.84 7.57 11.14
N VAL A 26 9.06 6.68 10.16
CA VAL A 26 10.12 5.65 10.23
C VAL A 26 11.50 6.29 10.36
N ARG A 27 11.78 7.36 9.61
CA ARG A 27 13.04 8.10 9.76
C ARG A 27 13.19 8.66 11.18
N ALA A 28 12.15 9.26 11.76
CA ALA A 28 12.20 9.77 13.13
C ALA A 28 12.40 8.64 14.16
N PHE A 29 11.74 7.50 13.95
CA PHE A 29 11.88 6.30 14.78
C PHE A 29 13.32 5.78 14.81
N VAL A 30 14.01 5.78 13.67
CA VAL A 30 15.42 5.38 13.56
C VAL A 30 16.35 6.46 14.12
N GLU A 31 16.16 7.73 13.74
CA GLU A 31 16.99 8.88 14.14
C GLU A 31 17.08 9.03 15.66
N HIS A 32 15.93 8.86 16.34
CA HIS A 32 15.84 8.95 17.80
C HIS A 32 16.04 7.61 18.52
N LYS A 33 16.45 6.55 17.81
CA LYS A 33 16.70 5.22 18.36
C LYS A 33 15.51 4.65 19.17
N LEU A 34 14.29 4.96 18.74
CA LEU A 34 13.08 4.58 19.46
C LEU A 34 12.83 3.06 19.44
N TYR A 35 13.50 2.32 18.55
CA TYR A 35 13.55 0.85 18.56
C TYR A 35 14.22 0.26 19.80
N ASN A 36 14.95 1.05 20.60
CA ASN A 36 15.49 0.62 21.89
C ASN A 36 14.49 0.82 23.05
N GLY A 37 13.33 1.43 22.78
CA GLY A 37 12.26 1.62 23.75
C GLY A 37 11.26 0.46 23.79
N PRO A 38 10.16 0.62 24.55
CA PRO A 38 9.06 -0.35 24.55
C PRO A 38 8.43 -0.50 23.16
N LEU A 39 8.22 -1.75 22.74
CA LEU A 39 7.56 -2.11 21.49
C LEU A 39 6.30 -2.96 21.76
N PRO A 40 5.27 -2.90 20.89
CA PRO A 40 5.20 -2.08 19.68
C PRO A 40 5.03 -0.58 19.98
N ALA A 41 5.69 0.25 19.19
CA ALA A 41 5.54 1.70 19.24
C ALA A 41 4.38 2.14 18.34
N LYS A 42 3.43 2.89 18.91
CA LYS A 42 2.21 3.34 18.24
C LYS A 42 2.25 4.86 18.07
N TYR A 43 2.23 5.32 16.83
CA TYR A 43 2.27 6.73 16.48
C TYR A 43 1.05 7.11 15.62
N PHE A 44 0.69 8.39 15.67
CA PHE A 44 -0.22 8.98 14.70
C PHE A 44 0.37 10.29 14.18
N TYR A 45 -0.13 10.74 13.04
CA TYR A 45 0.18 12.04 12.50
C TYR A 45 -1.05 12.65 11.83
N PHE A 46 -1.11 13.98 11.80
CA PHE A 46 -2.07 14.74 11.04
C PHE A 46 -1.39 15.97 10.43
N GLY A 47 -1.54 16.18 9.13
CA GLY A 47 -1.01 17.40 8.51
C GLY A 47 -1.00 17.38 6.98
N PRO A 48 -0.45 18.44 6.37
CA PRO A 48 -0.44 18.58 4.91
C PRO A 48 0.58 17.63 4.26
N MET A 49 0.20 17.07 3.11
CA MET A 49 1.02 16.28 2.19
C MET A 49 0.98 16.90 0.80
N PHE A 50 2.06 16.79 0.04
CA PHE A 50 2.23 17.48 -1.25
C PHE A 50 2.53 16.48 -2.37
N ARG A 51 1.66 16.42 -3.38
CA ARG A 51 1.79 15.49 -4.51
C ARG A 51 1.64 16.23 -5.83
N TYR A 52 2.64 16.12 -6.70
CA TYR A 52 2.63 16.70 -8.04
C TYR A 52 1.80 15.82 -9.00
N GLU A 53 0.53 15.63 -8.66
CA GLU A 53 -0.43 14.87 -9.47
C GLU A 53 -1.18 15.78 -10.44
N LYS A 54 -1.73 15.20 -11.52
CA LYS A 54 -2.66 15.93 -12.40
C LYS A 54 -3.91 16.29 -11.60
N PRO A 55 -4.31 17.58 -11.53
CA PRO A 55 -5.52 17.98 -10.82
C PRO A 55 -6.73 17.28 -11.42
N GLN A 56 -7.51 16.62 -10.56
CA GLN A 56 -8.81 16.04 -10.85
C GLN A 56 -9.64 16.07 -9.57
N ALA A 57 -10.93 15.80 -9.64
CA ALA A 57 -11.77 15.71 -8.45
C ALA A 57 -11.14 14.77 -7.41
N GLY A 58 -10.99 15.25 -6.17
CA GLY A 58 -10.35 14.50 -5.06
C GLY A 58 -8.83 14.40 -5.10
N ARG A 59 -8.14 14.89 -6.15
CA ARG A 59 -6.67 14.94 -6.22
C ARG A 59 -6.16 16.36 -6.12
N TYR A 60 -5.79 16.74 -4.91
CA TYR A 60 -5.20 18.03 -4.60
C TYR A 60 -3.68 17.95 -4.58
N ARG A 61 -3.02 19.03 -5.03
CA ARG A 61 -1.56 19.18 -4.93
C ARG A 61 -1.06 19.33 -3.50
N GLN A 62 -1.92 19.85 -2.64
CA GLN A 62 -1.79 19.83 -1.19
C GLN A 62 -3.06 19.21 -0.61
N LEU A 63 -2.93 18.14 0.15
CA LEU A 63 -4.03 17.48 0.85
C LEU A 63 -3.69 17.33 2.34
N TRP A 64 -4.70 17.13 3.18
CA TRP A 64 -4.50 16.79 4.59
C TRP A 64 -4.65 15.29 4.77
N GLN A 65 -3.70 14.69 5.47
CA GLN A 65 -3.72 13.26 5.77
C GLN A 65 -3.58 13.05 7.27
N PHE A 66 -4.49 12.23 7.81
CA PHE A 66 -4.30 11.54 9.07
C PHE A 66 -3.74 10.14 8.79
N GLY A 67 -2.84 9.67 9.63
CA GLY A 67 -2.31 8.31 9.54
C GLY A 67 -1.81 7.81 10.88
N VAL A 68 -1.66 6.49 10.97
CA VAL A 68 -1.20 5.78 12.16
C VAL A 68 -0.10 4.82 11.75
N GLU A 69 0.85 4.59 12.64
CA GLU A 69 1.97 3.69 12.43
C GLU A 69 2.14 2.81 13.68
N LEU A 70 2.18 1.49 13.48
CA LEU A 70 2.48 0.51 14.52
C LEU A 70 3.81 -0.15 14.14
N LEU A 71 4.86 0.15 14.89
CA LEU A 71 6.23 -0.26 14.60
C LEU A 71 6.73 -1.25 15.65
N GLY A 72 7.48 -2.27 15.22
CA GLY A 72 8.11 -3.25 16.12
C GLY A 72 7.21 -4.41 16.54
N ALA A 73 6.12 -4.68 15.81
CA ALA A 73 5.40 -5.95 15.86
C ALA A 73 5.18 -6.46 14.43
N ASP A 74 5.46 -7.75 14.23
CA ASP A 74 5.43 -8.44 12.94
C ASP A 74 4.31 -9.50 12.87
N GLY A 75 3.51 -9.65 13.92
CA GLY A 75 2.40 -10.60 13.97
C GLY A 75 1.09 -10.03 13.43
N PRO A 76 0.16 -10.90 12.99
CA PRO A 76 -1.08 -10.50 12.31
C PRO A 76 -2.03 -9.67 13.17
N LEU A 77 -1.93 -9.76 14.50
CA LEU A 77 -2.74 -8.94 15.40
C LEU A 77 -2.41 -7.45 15.32
N ALA A 78 -1.18 -7.09 14.92
CA ALA A 78 -0.82 -5.70 14.68
C ALA A 78 -1.58 -5.13 13.47
N ASP A 79 -1.67 -5.89 12.37
CA ASP A 79 -2.48 -5.53 11.21
C ASP A 79 -3.97 -5.41 11.58
N VAL A 80 -4.49 -6.39 12.33
CA VAL A 80 -5.88 -6.40 12.81
C VAL A 80 -6.19 -5.16 13.64
N GLU A 81 -5.29 -4.77 14.55
CA GLU A 81 -5.47 -3.57 15.37
C GLU A 81 -5.58 -2.29 14.52
N VAL A 82 -4.69 -2.12 13.55
CA VAL A 82 -4.69 -0.94 12.66
C VAL A 82 -5.94 -0.91 11.77
N ILE A 83 -6.35 -2.07 11.22
CA ILE A 83 -7.57 -2.19 10.42
C ILE A 83 -8.80 -1.90 11.28
N ALA A 84 -8.87 -2.44 12.49
CA ALA A 84 -9.98 -2.23 13.42
C ALA A 84 -10.13 -0.76 13.81
N LEU A 85 -9.00 -0.06 14.04
CA LEU A 85 -9.01 1.38 14.30
C LEU A 85 -9.59 2.16 13.12
N GLY A 86 -9.17 1.84 11.88
CA GLY A 86 -9.71 2.47 10.68
C GLY A 86 -11.21 2.19 10.49
N TRP A 87 -11.63 0.95 10.74
CA TRP A 87 -13.04 0.54 10.68
C TRP A 87 -13.90 1.31 11.71
N GLN A 88 -13.45 1.36 12.96
CA GLN A 88 -14.12 2.11 14.03
C GLN A 88 -14.20 3.60 13.69
N TYR A 89 -13.14 4.19 13.16
CA TYR A 89 -13.11 5.60 12.78
C TYR A 89 -14.22 5.96 11.78
N TYR A 90 -14.38 5.18 10.69
CA TYR A 90 -15.46 5.44 9.73
C TYR A 90 -16.85 5.19 10.31
N ARG A 91 -17.02 4.18 11.16
CA ARG A 91 -18.28 3.91 11.85
C ARG A 91 -18.69 5.06 12.79
N GLU A 92 -17.75 5.60 13.56
CA GLU A 92 -18.00 6.74 14.46
C GLU A 92 -18.34 8.02 13.70
N LEU A 93 -17.79 8.20 12.50
CA LEU A 93 -18.16 9.30 11.61
C LEU A 93 -19.53 9.11 10.94
N GLY A 94 -20.16 7.94 11.08
CA GLY A 94 -21.40 7.60 10.40
C GLY A 94 -21.24 7.42 8.88
N VAL A 95 -20.03 7.11 8.42
CA VAL A 95 -19.72 6.89 7.01
C VAL A 95 -19.78 5.40 6.70
N GLU A 96 -20.62 5.03 5.73
CA GLU A 96 -20.63 3.68 5.20
C GLU A 96 -19.34 3.42 4.41
N ALA A 97 -18.61 2.37 4.79
CA ALA A 97 -17.35 2.00 4.18
C ALA A 97 -17.29 0.48 3.97
N THR A 98 -16.61 0.07 2.90
CA THR A 98 -16.29 -1.33 2.61
C THR A 98 -14.80 -1.55 2.85
N LEU A 99 -14.46 -2.52 3.70
CA LEU A 99 -13.08 -2.96 3.87
C LEU A 99 -12.73 -3.94 2.73
N VAL A 100 -11.74 -3.58 1.92
CA VAL A 100 -11.15 -4.48 0.92
C VAL A 100 -9.77 -4.91 1.38
N LEU A 101 -9.51 -6.22 1.38
CA LEU A 101 -8.35 -6.85 1.97
C LEU A 101 -7.58 -7.69 0.94
N ASN A 102 -6.25 -7.65 1.03
CA ASN A 102 -5.35 -8.48 0.23
C ASN A 102 -4.01 -8.67 0.95
N SER A 103 -3.24 -9.69 0.55
CA SER A 103 -1.83 -9.86 0.93
C SER A 103 -0.95 -9.90 -0.33
N ILE A 104 0.07 -9.05 -0.36
CA ILE A 104 1.09 -9.06 -1.44
C ILE A 104 2.26 -10.00 -1.12
N GLY A 105 2.23 -10.67 0.03
CA GLY A 105 3.28 -11.58 0.49
C GLY A 105 4.64 -10.91 0.72
N CYS A 106 5.62 -11.74 1.04
CA CYS A 106 7.00 -11.30 1.24
C CYS A 106 7.71 -11.04 -0.11
N ARG A 107 8.96 -10.58 -0.06
CA ARG A 107 9.78 -10.34 -1.26
C ARG A 107 9.82 -11.56 -2.19
N GLN A 108 9.98 -12.77 -1.65
CA GLN A 108 10.03 -13.99 -2.47
C GLN A 108 8.70 -14.25 -3.19
N CYS A 109 7.57 -14.12 -2.48
CA CYS A 109 6.22 -14.27 -3.06
C CYS A 109 6.03 -13.28 -4.22
N ARG A 110 6.40 -12.00 -3.99
CA ARG A 110 6.31 -10.94 -5.00
C ARG A 110 7.16 -11.22 -6.23
N GLU A 111 8.38 -11.74 -6.07
CA GLU A 111 9.25 -12.03 -7.22
C GLU A 111 8.70 -13.17 -8.09
N GLU A 112 8.21 -14.25 -7.47
CA GLU A 112 7.58 -15.35 -8.22
C GLU A 112 6.29 -14.89 -8.91
N TYR A 113 5.47 -14.11 -8.22
CA TYR A 113 4.25 -13.55 -8.79
C TYR A 113 4.53 -12.60 -9.95
N LYS A 114 5.53 -11.71 -9.83
CA LYS A 114 5.94 -10.80 -10.92
C LYS A 114 6.35 -11.57 -12.17
N LYS A 115 7.13 -12.66 -12.04
CA LYS A 115 7.52 -13.50 -13.18
C LYS A 115 6.29 -14.08 -13.88
N ALA A 116 5.35 -14.63 -13.12
CA ALA A 116 4.11 -15.18 -13.67
C ALA A 116 3.26 -14.11 -14.36
N LEU A 117 3.11 -12.94 -13.73
CA LEU A 117 2.34 -11.81 -14.27
C LEU A 117 2.96 -11.28 -15.57
N VAL A 118 4.29 -11.11 -15.61
CA VAL A 118 5.00 -10.68 -16.82
C VAL A 118 4.88 -11.72 -17.94
N ALA A 119 5.04 -13.00 -17.62
CA ALA A 119 4.88 -14.08 -18.59
C ALA A 119 3.45 -14.10 -19.16
N TYR A 120 2.45 -13.91 -18.31
CA TYR A 120 1.04 -13.87 -18.70
C TYR A 120 0.71 -12.68 -19.60
N LEU A 121 1.21 -11.48 -19.28
CA LEU A 121 0.93 -10.24 -20.00
C LEU A 121 1.77 -10.03 -21.26
N ARG A 122 2.81 -10.83 -21.47
CA ARG A 122 3.68 -10.70 -22.66
C ARG A 122 2.90 -11.01 -23.93
N GLY A 123 2.85 -10.04 -24.84
CA GLY A 123 2.15 -10.17 -26.13
C GLY A 123 0.64 -9.91 -26.07
N ARG A 124 0.08 -9.56 -24.90
CA ARG A 124 -1.32 -9.14 -24.74
C ARG A 124 -1.50 -7.65 -25.00
N GLU A 125 -2.72 -7.25 -25.31
CA GLU A 125 -3.05 -5.86 -25.65
C GLU A 125 -3.22 -4.99 -24.40
N ILE A 126 -2.10 -4.60 -23.80
CA ILE A 126 -2.06 -3.66 -22.67
C ILE A 126 -1.70 -2.24 -23.15
N CYS A 127 -2.14 -1.23 -22.41
CA CYS A 127 -1.84 0.17 -22.75
C CYS A 127 -0.34 0.47 -22.69
N LYS A 128 0.10 1.48 -23.45
CA LYS A 128 1.52 1.87 -23.58
C LYS A 128 2.22 2.11 -22.23
N LEU A 129 1.49 2.66 -21.26
CA LEU A 129 2.01 2.90 -19.91
C LEU A 129 2.29 1.57 -19.18
N CYS A 130 1.39 0.60 -19.31
CA CYS A 130 1.52 -0.72 -18.69
C CYS A 130 2.62 -1.55 -19.36
N SER A 131 2.81 -1.45 -20.67
CA SER A 131 3.95 -2.06 -21.36
C SER A 131 5.28 -1.65 -20.72
N GLY A 132 5.46 -0.34 -20.41
CA GLY A 132 6.64 0.14 -19.69
C GLY A 132 6.70 -0.27 -18.21
N ARG A 133 5.55 -0.49 -17.56
CA ARG A 133 5.50 -0.96 -16.15
C ARG A 133 5.94 -2.42 -16.03
N LEU A 134 5.72 -3.26 -17.05
CA LEU A 134 6.15 -4.67 -17.03
C LEU A 134 7.66 -4.84 -16.80
N GLU A 135 8.48 -3.87 -17.18
CA GLU A 135 9.94 -3.95 -16.99
C GLU A 135 10.39 -3.44 -15.62
N ARG A 136 9.66 -2.48 -15.03
CA ARG A 136 10.07 -1.78 -13.81
C ARG A 136 9.35 -2.29 -12.56
N ASN A 137 8.03 -2.31 -12.62
CA ASN A 137 7.17 -2.73 -11.53
C ASN A 137 5.85 -3.30 -12.09
N PRO A 138 5.83 -4.61 -12.41
CA PRO A 138 4.69 -5.28 -13.03
C PRO A 138 3.40 -5.18 -12.21
N LEU A 139 3.51 -5.10 -10.88
CA LEU A 139 2.33 -5.06 -9.99
C LEU A 139 1.47 -3.82 -10.25
N ARG A 140 2.08 -2.71 -10.70
CA ARG A 140 1.33 -1.48 -11.03
C ARG A 140 0.40 -1.64 -12.23
N VAL A 141 0.50 -2.72 -12.99
CA VAL A 141 -0.47 -3.00 -14.06
C VAL A 141 -1.84 -3.33 -13.46
N LEU A 142 -1.89 -3.96 -12.29
CA LEU A 142 -3.12 -4.39 -11.62
C LEU A 142 -4.07 -3.22 -11.27
N ASP A 143 -3.54 -2.01 -11.09
CA ASP A 143 -4.32 -0.78 -10.81
C ASP A 143 -4.61 0.06 -12.08
N CYS A 144 -4.29 -0.43 -13.28
CA CYS A 144 -4.56 0.31 -14.51
C CYS A 144 -6.05 0.43 -14.79
N LYS A 145 -6.58 1.63 -15.05
CA LYS A 145 -8.02 1.85 -15.31
C LYS A 145 -8.39 1.84 -16.80
N GLU A 146 -7.45 1.55 -17.70
CA GLU A 146 -7.72 1.45 -19.14
C GLU A 146 -8.48 0.16 -19.45
N ASP A 147 -9.52 0.24 -20.26
CA ASP A 147 -10.40 -0.89 -20.58
C ASP A 147 -9.65 -2.08 -21.19
N SER A 148 -8.67 -1.82 -22.07
CA SER A 148 -7.86 -2.87 -22.67
C SER A 148 -7.07 -3.65 -21.61
N CYS A 149 -6.44 -2.94 -20.66
CA CYS A 149 -5.75 -3.57 -19.54
C CYS A 149 -6.73 -4.32 -18.63
N GLN A 150 -7.89 -3.74 -18.31
CA GLN A 150 -8.86 -4.38 -17.42
C GLN A 150 -9.35 -5.71 -17.95
N ARG A 151 -9.64 -5.81 -19.25
CA ARG A 151 -10.02 -7.08 -19.90
C ARG A 151 -8.93 -8.14 -19.80
N GLU A 152 -7.67 -7.76 -20.09
CA GLU A 152 -6.55 -8.69 -19.99
C GLU A 152 -6.28 -9.14 -18.55
N LEU A 153 -6.61 -8.31 -17.56
CA LEU A 153 -6.39 -8.62 -16.15
C LEU A 153 -7.43 -9.57 -15.54
N GLU A 154 -8.56 -9.82 -16.20
CA GLU A 154 -9.59 -10.75 -15.69
C GLU A 154 -9.05 -12.18 -15.52
N GLY A 155 -8.17 -12.61 -16.42
CA GLY A 155 -7.53 -13.93 -16.38
C GLY A 155 -6.13 -13.94 -15.78
N ALA A 156 -5.67 -12.82 -15.20
CA ALA A 156 -4.32 -12.72 -14.66
C ALA A 156 -4.13 -13.67 -13.46
N PRO A 157 -2.89 -14.16 -13.25
CA PRO A 157 -2.57 -14.93 -12.05
C PRO A 157 -2.92 -14.12 -10.79
N ARG A 158 -3.35 -14.81 -9.74
CA ARG A 158 -3.75 -14.21 -8.46
C ARG A 158 -2.61 -14.30 -7.47
N ILE A 159 -2.25 -13.19 -6.82
CA ILE A 159 -1.12 -13.15 -5.88
C ILE A 159 -1.31 -14.10 -4.68
N SER A 160 -2.55 -14.33 -4.25
CA SER A 160 -2.90 -15.31 -3.21
C SER A 160 -2.38 -16.73 -3.48
N GLN A 161 -2.22 -17.12 -4.76
CA GLN A 161 -1.71 -18.44 -5.16
C GLN A 161 -0.17 -18.54 -5.08
N TYR A 162 0.53 -17.43 -4.86
CA TYR A 162 1.99 -17.35 -4.81
C TYR A 162 2.53 -17.03 -3.41
N LEU A 163 1.65 -16.97 -2.40
CA LEU A 163 2.05 -16.77 -1.01
C LEU A 163 2.79 -18.01 -0.50
N CYS A 164 3.95 -17.81 0.12
CA CYS A 164 4.64 -18.87 0.85
C CYS A 164 3.88 -19.24 2.13
N PRO A 165 4.14 -20.41 2.76
CA PRO A 165 3.41 -20.86 3.93
C PRO A 165 3.34 -19.83 5.07
N ALA A 166 4.44 -19.14 5.38
CA ALA A 166 4.46 -18.11 6.41
C ALA A 166 3.56 -16.91 6.09
N CYS A 167 3.53 -16.45 4.83
CA CYS A 167 2.65 -15.36 4.42
C CYS A 167 1.17 -15.79 4.37
N GLN A 168 0.90 -17.04 4.03
CA GLN A 168 -0.45 -17.61 4.10
C GLN A 168 -0.92 -17.64 5.56
N GLU A 169 -0.11 -18.20 6.46
CA GLU A 169 -0.41 -18.27 7.90
C GLU A 169 -0.66 -16.89 8.51
N HIS A 170 0.20 -15.91 8.22
CA HIS A 170 -0.01 -14.52 8.65
C HIS A 170 -1.35 -13.98 8.15
N PHE A 171 -1.66 -14.16 6.87
CA PHE A 171 -2.89 -13.65 6.27
C PHE A 171 -4.15 -14.34 6.83
N GLU A 172 -4.09 -15.64 7.09
CA GLU A 172 -5.15 -16.35 7.82
C GLU A 172 -5.33 -15.80 9.24
N GLY A 173 -4.22 -15.48 9.94
CA GLY A 173 -4.27 -14.83 11.25
C GLY A 173 -4.98 -13.48 11.21
N VAL A 174 -4.74 -12.66 10.18
CA VAL A 174 -5.46 -11.38 10.01
C VAL A 174 -6.96 -11.62 9.78
N LYS A 175 -7.31 -12.53 8.88
CA LYS A 175 -8.71 -12.87 8.59
C LYS A 175 -9.44 -13.41 9.84
N ALA A 176 -8.79 -14.27 10.61
CA ALA A 176 -9.32 -14.78 11.86
C ALA A 176 -9.54 -13.67 12.91
N GLY A 177 -8.59 -12.74 13.03
CA GLY A 177 -8.74 -11.59 13.93
C GLY A 177 -9.89 -10.66 13.53
N LEU A 178 -10.02 -10.35 12.24
CA LEU A 178 -11.15 -9.55 11.72
C LEU A 178 -12.50 -10.25 11.93
N ALA A 179 -12.56 -11.57 11.71
CA ALA A 179 -13.75 -12.37 12.00
C ALA A 179 -14.11 -12.35 13.49
N GLY A 180 -13.12 -12.43 14.39
CA GLY A 180 -13.33 -12.32 15.84
C GLY A 180 -13.87 -10.97 16.29
N LEU A 181 -13.59 -9.90 15.53
CA LEU A 181 -14.13 -8.55 15.75
C LEU A 181 -15.42 -8.27 14.97
N ALA A 182 -15.95 -9.25 14.24
CA ALA A 182 -17.10 -9.10 13.34
C ALA A 182 -16.94 -7.95 12.34
N ILE A 183 -15.73 -7.76 11.81
CA ILE A 183 -15.44 -6.76 10.77
C ILE A 183 -15.59 -7.43 9.40
N PRO A 184 -16.62 -7.06 8.61
CA PRO A 184 -16.79 -7.60 7.27
C PRO A 184 -15.70 -7.07 6.33
N TYR A 185 -15.25 -7.90 5.39
CA TYR A 185 -14.29 -7.52 4.36
C TYR A 185 -14.54 -8.26 3.05
N GLU A 186 -14.10 -7.66 1.95
CA GLU A 186 -14.04 -8.26 0.61
C GLU A 186 -12.59 -8.57 0.26
N LEU A 187 -12.34 -9.70 -0.42
CA LEU A 187 -11.01 -10.04 -0.92
C LEU A 187 -10.84 -9.55 -2.36
N ASP A 188 -9.75 -8.82 -2.63
CA ASP A 188 -9.37 -8.41 -3.98
C ASP A 188 -7.88 -8.68 -4.24
N ASP A 189 -7.58 -9.74 -4.97
CA ASP A 189 -6.22 -10.13 -5.35
C ASP A 189 -5.50 -9.06 -6.19
N ARG A 190 -6.25 -8.11 -6.79
CA ARG A 190 -5.71 -7.01 -7.60
C ARG A 190 -5.42 -5.75 -6.76
N LEU A 191 -5.81 -5.74 -5.49
CA LEU A 191 -5.52 -4.64 -4.58
C LEU A 191 -4.00 -4.54 -4.36
N VAL A 192 -3.39 -3.56 -5.02
CA VAL A 192 -1.99 -3.19 -4.87
C VAL A 192 -1.87 -1.72 -4.48
N ARG A 193 -0.78 -1.36 -3.81
CA ARG A 193 -0.48 0.02 -3.45
C ARG A 193 0.50 0.63 -4.44
N GLY A 194 0.44 1.95 -4.60
CA GLY A 194 1.37 2.71 -5.44
C GLY A 194 2.74 2.95 -4.80
N LEU A 195 2.92 2.55 -3.55
CA LEU A 195 4.15 2.61 -2.77
C LEU A 195 4.74 1.20 -2.68
N ASP A 196 6.05 1.07 -2.85
CA ASP A 196 6.73 -0.21 -3.07
C ASP A 196 7.30 -0.86 -1.80
N TYR A 197 7.26 -0.14 -0.68
CA TYR A 197 7.71 -0.62 0.63
C TYR A 197 6.77 -1.71 1.16
#